data_AF-A0A6B1BXL3-F1
#
_entry.id   AF-A0A6B1BXL3-F1
#
_cell.length_a   1.000
_cell.length_b   1.000
_cell.length_c   1.000
_cell.angle_alpha   90.00
_cell.angle_beta   90.00
_cell.angle_gamma   90.00
#
_symmetry.space_group_name_H-M   'P 1'
#
loop_
_entity.id
_entity.type
_entity.pdbx_description
1 polymer ?
#
loop_
_entity_poly.entity_id
_entity_poly.type
_entity_poly.pdbx_seq_one_letter_code
_entity_poly.pdbx_strand_id
1 'polypeptide(L)' 'METAHTPQLQDAASSVEDGVYCPTPEQIQAAEDRLLEKCGFSREELEEQARQGKFKTESAKRAWFCLP' A
#
# COMPACT_ATOMS: atom_id res chain seq x y z
N MET A 1 -6.36 29.31 -52.85
CA MET A 1 -5.23 28.40 -52.57
C MET A 1 -5.12 28.32 -51.06
N GLU A 2 -5.81 27.35 -50.47
CA GLU A 2 -5.84 27.15 -49.02
C GLU A 2 -4.99 25.93 -48.69
N THR A 3 -3.88 26.14 -47.99
CA THR A 3 -3.12 25.06 -47.36
C THR A 3 -3.26 25.22 -45.86
N ALA A 4 -4.04 24.31 -45.28
CA ALA A 4 -4.33 24.22 -43.87
C ALA A 4 -3.05 24.12 -43.02
N HIS A 5 -2.96 24.97 -42.00
CA HIS A 5 -2.02 24.82 -40.90
C HIS A 5 -2.50 23.71 -39.97
N THR A 6 -1.90 22.53 -40.05
CA THR A 6 -2.06 21.49 -39.03
C THR A 6 -1.14 21.84 -37.86
N PRO A 7 -1.65 22.16 -36.66
CA PRO A 7 -0.78 22.28 -35.49
C PRO A 7 -0.22 20.90 -35.17
N GLN A 8 1.10 20.77 -35.14
CA GLN A 8 1.76 19.57 -34.64
C GLN A 8 1.40 19.43 -33.16
N LEU A 9 0.59 18.42 -32.81
CA LEU A 9 0.58 17.88 -31.47
C LEU A 9 2.01 17.42 -31.19
N GLN A 10 2.75 18.22 -30.43
CA GLN A 10 3.95 17.75 -29.78
C GLN A 10 3.50 16.71 -28.76
N ASP A 11 3.52 15.46 -29.21
CA ASP A 11 3.62 14.27 -28.38
C ASP A 11 4.96 14.35 -27.63
N ALA A 12 5.05 15.29 -26.70
CA ALA A 12 5.95 15.14 -25.58
C ALA A 12 5.29 14.08 -24.71
N ALA A 13 5.56 12.83 -25.07
CA ALA A 13 5.46 11.71 -24.15
C ALA A 13 6.14 12.19 -22.87
N SER A 14 5.33 12.59 -21.88
CA SER A 14 5.72 12.55 -20.49
C SER A 14 6.04 11.09 -20.25
N SER A 15 7.29 10.73 -20.51
CA SER A 15 7.93 9.54 -20.01
C SER A 15 8.01 9.77 -18.50
N VAL A 16 6.86 9.62 -17.84
CA VAL A 16 6.80 9.37 -16.42
C VAL A 16 7.60 8.08 -16.30
N GLU A 17 8.81 8.17 -15.79
CA GLU A 17 9.49 6.97 -15.33
C GLU A 17 8.49 6.31 -14.38
N ASP A 18 7.91 5.20 -14.84
CA ASP A 18 7.09 4.29 -14.05
C ASP A 18 8.03 3.59 -13.07
N GLY A 19 8.61 4.39 -12.18
CA GLY A 19 9.45 3.94 -11.11
C GLY A 19 8.53 3.30 -10.10
N VAL A 20 8.44 1.97 -10.13
CA VAL A 20 7.79 1.21 -9.06
C VAL A 20 8.44 1.62 -7.75
N TYR A 21 7.69 2.36 -6.93
CA TYR A 21 8.16 2.81 -5.64
C TYR A 21 8.39 1.59 -4.75
N CYS A 22 9.65 1.36 -4.39
CA CYS A 22 10.04 0.33 -3.42
C CYS A 22 10.12 0.98 -2.04
N PRO A 23 9.09 0.83 -1.17
CA PRO A 23 9.15 1.38 0.18
C PRO A 23 10.27 0.74 0.98
N THR A 24 10.83 1.50 1.92
CA THR A 24 11.78 0.93 2.89
C THR A 24 11.05 0.01 3.87
N PRO A 25 11.75 -0.95 4.51
CA PRO A 25 11.14 -1.82 5.52
C PRO A 25 10.40 -1.05 6.62
N GLU A 26 10.96 0.08 7.06
CA GLU A 26 10.35 0.97 8.05
C GLU A 26 9.02 1.58 7.55
N GLN A 27 8.93 1.92 6.26
CA GLN A 27 7.70 2.47 5.66
C GLN A 27 6.62 1.40 5.53
N ILE A 28 7.01 0.16 5.19
CA ILE A 28 6.09 -0.98 5.15
C ILE A 28 5.54 -1.21 6.56
N GLN A 29 6.43 -1.27 7.56
CA GLN A 29 6.04 -1.48 8.96
C GLN A 29 5.13 -0.37 9.49
N ALA A 30 5.44 0.89 9.20
CA ALA A 30 4.59 2.01 9.59
C ALA A 30 3.21 1.99 8.88
N ALA A 31 3.15 1.49 7.64
CA ALA A 31 1.89 1.34 6.91
C ALA A 31 1.04 0.20 7.48
N GLU A 32 1.66 -0.92 7.85
CA GLU A 32 1.02 -2.03 8.55
C GLU A 32 0.45 -1.61 9.90
N ASP A 33 1.25 -0.93 10.72
CA ASP A 33 0.82 -0.47 12.05
C ASP A 33 -0.40 0.46 11.94
N ARG A 34 -0.37 1.40 10.98
CA ARG A 34 -1.54 2.26 10.70
C ARG A 34 -2.77 1.49 10.24
N LEU A 35 -2.58 0.40 9.48
CA LEU A 35 -3.68 -0.45 9.02
C LEU A 35 -4.29 -1.22 10.19
N LEU A 36 -3.47 -1.76 11.08
CA LEU A 36 -3.90 -2.44 12.29
C LEU A 36 -4.65 -1.49 13.22
N GLU A 37 -4.14 -0.27 13.44
CA GLU A 37 -4.79 0.75 14.25
C GLU A 37 -6.18 1.10 13.72
N LYS A 38 -6.33 1.24 12.39
CA LYS A 38 -7.65 1.46 11.75
C LYS A 38 -8.63 0.30 11.97
N CYS A 39 -8.12 -0.92 12.04
CA CYS A 39 -8.90 -2.11 12.38
C CYS A 39 -9.16 -2.25 13.90
N GLY A 40 -8.61 -1.36 14.73
CA GLY A 40 -8.76 -1.37 16.18
C GLY A 40 -7.83 -2.36 16.90
N PHE A 41 -6.74 -2.77 16.27
CA PHE A 41 -5.75 -3.68 16.85
C PHE A 41 -4.38 -3.01 16.94
N SER A 42 -3.59 -3.35 17.97
CA SER A 42 -2.16 -3.07 17.98
C SER A 42 -1.38 -4.30 17.49
N ARG A 43 -0.21 -4.06 16.89
CA ARG A 43 0.69 -5.15 16.44
C ARG A 43 1.07 -6.07 17.60
N GLU A 44 1.47 -5.48 18.73
CA GLU A 44 1.89 -6.22 19.93
C GLU A 44 0.77 -7.14 20.46
N GLU A 45 -0.48 -6.68 20.44
CA GLU A 45 -1.62 -7.49 20.88
C GLU A 45 -1.87 -8.68 19.93
N LEU A 46 -1.72 -8.48 18.62
CA LEU A 46 -1.84 -9.56 17.63
C LEU A 46 -0.68 -10.55 17.72
N GLU A 47 0.55 -10.09 17.94
CA GLU A 47 1.72 -10.94 18.15
C GLU A 47 1.56 -11.82 19.39
N GLU A 48 1.05 -11.26 20.48
CA GLU A 48 0.75 -12.02 21.70
C GLU A 48 -0.36 -13.06 21.47
N GLN A 49 -1.43 -12.70 20.75
CA GLN A 49 -2.49 -13.64 20.38
C GLN A 49 -1.99 -14.76 19.46
N ALA A 50 -1.12 -14.43 18.50
CA ALA A 50 -0.49 -15.39 17.61
C ALA A 50 0.44 -16.33 18.37
N ARG A 51 1.25 -15.81 19.31
CA ARG A 51 2.13 -16.58 20.19
C ARG A 51 1.35 -17.58 21.05
N GLN A 52 0.19 -17.16 21.57
CA GLN A 52 -0.70 -18.01 22.36
C GLN A 52 -1.51 -19.00 21.51
N GLY A 53 -1.43 -18.90 20.17
CA GLY A 53 -2.18 -19.72 19.23
C GLY A 53 -3.70 -19.49 19.31
N LYS A 54 -4.14 -18.37 19.89
CA LYS A 54 -5.55 -18.06 20.15
C LYS A 54 -5.82 -16.60 19.83
N PHE A 55 -6.49 -16.37 18.70
CA PHE A 55 -7.06 -15.06 18.39
C PHE A 55 -8.38 -14.88 19.15
N LYS A 56 -8.54 -13.72 19.78
CA LYS A 56 -9.76 -13.39 20.54
C LYS A 56 -10.96 -13.14 19.62
N THR A 57 -10.71 -12.74 18.38
CA THR A 57 -11.75 -12.46 17.38
C THR A 57 -11.34 -12.97 15.99
N GLU A 58 -12.32 -13.30 15.15
CA GLU A 58 -12.10 -13.61 13.72
C GLU A 58 -11.44 -12.43 12.99
N SER A 59 -11.77 -11.20 13.36
CA SER A 59 -11.17 -9.99 12.79
C SER A 59 -9.68 -9.86 13.12
N ALA A 60 -9.27 -10.16 14.36
CA ALA A 60 -7.86 -10.19 14.77
C ALA A 60 -7.07 -11.24 13.98
N LYS A 61 -7.66 -12.44 13.83
CA LYS A 61 -7.08 -13.51 13.02
C LYS A 61 -6.89 -13.08 11.58
N ARG A 62 -7.92 -12.49 10.95
CA ARG A 62 -7.84 -11.98 9.57
C ARG A 62 -6.81 -10.87 9.42
N ALA A 63 -6.79 -9.91 10.35
CA ALA A 63 -5.82 -8.82 10.34
C ALA A 63 -4.38 -9.36 10.38
N TRP A 64 -4.10 -10.32 11.27
CA TRP A 64 -2.79 -10.98 11.35
C TRP A 64 -2.40 -11.72 10.06
N PHE A 65 -3.32 -12.47 9.46
CA PHE A 65 -3.05 -13.18 8.19
C PHE A 65 -2.89 -12.27 6.97
N CYS A 66 -3.30 -11.01 7.07
CA CYS A 66 -3.11 -10.01 6.01
C CYS A 66 -1.84 -9.19 6.18
N LEU A 67 -1.08 -9.38 7.27
CA LEU A 67 0.26 -8.81 7.40
C LEU A 67 1.22 -9.65 6.52
N PRO A 68 2.02 -9.00 5.64
CA PRO A 68 2.96 -9.68 4.74
C PRO A 68 4.15 -10.33 5.46
#